data_AF-I0H2Q0-F1
#
_entry.id   AF-I0H2Q0-F1
#
_cell.length_a   1.000
_cell.length_b   1.000
_cell.length_c   1.000
_cell.angle_alpha   90.00
_cell.angle_beta   90.00
_cell.angle_gamma   90.00
#
_symmetry.space_group_name_H-M   'P 1'
#
loop_
_entity.id
_entity.type
_entity.pdbx_description
1 polymer ?
#
loop_
_entity_poly.entity_id
_entity_poly.type
_entity_poly.pdbx_seq_one_letter_code
_entity_poly.pdbx_strand_id
1 'polypeptide(L)'
;MVMHPRTHSRGAPPDFTLPRPNPNPQRMTDALWWLVCMREALEPEKSENGGTLALKPGYHSYGSRLPDHGLGDSRTDHSIRRAPDRTGPWWKNFTSAHDWTFRDAQRGDYRTISLYTKRLITAMRDPDDLRPDDVYAYTLGQIDNDRVIEGYNEYRDDDETSGDTTHTWHRHDSFRRAIVGSFPHMWKALTIDMGWTYVEWQQSIAPQQQEDDTMTKDEFLTLLKDTDVKAALAAAVFRTDGVLGAPAGSKNPDNSPNTHWSAESYIANIYNATIAARGYAGNAQAGIAAVAKLDFVDEKALAAALAPTVAAAVIGMLPADRDDISADELQSAVTGALREMLAA
;
A
#
# COMPACT_ATOMS: atom_id res chain seq x y z
N MET A 1 17.00 -19.76 -6.50
CA MET A 1 16.17 -20.66 -7.34
C MET A 1 14.80 -20.01 -7.40
N VAL A 2 14.22 -19.86 -8.59
CA VAL A 2 12.90 -19.21 -8.73
C VAL A 2 11.84 -20.09 -8.05
N MET A 3 10.94 -19.48 -7.28
CA MET A 3 9.81 -20.16 -6.65
C MET A 3 9.00 -21.00 -7.65
N HIS A 4 8.65 -22.23 -7.25
CA HIS A 4 7.73 -23.10 -7.99
C HIS A 4 6.38 -23.17 -7.26
N PRO A 5 5.27 -22.67 -7.82
CA PRO A 5 4.02 -22.48 -7.08
C PRO A 5 3.37 -23.78 -6.61
N ARG A 6 3.60 -24.91 -7.29
CA ARG A 6 3.09 -26.23 -6.84
C ARG A 6 3.77 -26.77 -5.57
N THR A 7 4.99 -26.31 -5.27
CA THR A 7 5.79 -26.80 -4.14
C THR A 7 6.13 -25.69 -3.15
N HIS A 8 5.67 -24.46 -3.39
CA HIS A 8 5.87 -23.36 -2.47
C HIS A 8 5.07 -23.58 -1.19
N SER A 9 5.75 -23.52 -0.05
CA SER A 9 5.13 -23.78 1.25
C SER A 9 4.01 -22.79 1.53
N ARG A 10 2.86 -23.29 1.99
CA ARG A 10 1.75 -22.45 2.45
C ARG A 10 2.22 -21.50 3.55
N GLY A 11 1.91 -20.22 3.41
CA GLY A 11 2.37 -19.18 4.34
C GLY A 11 3.81 -18.71 4.16
N ALA A 12 4.58 -19.28 3.24
CA ALA A 12 5.93 -18.78 2.94
C ALA A 12 5.88 -17.48 2.12
N PRO A 13 6.84 -16.57 2.32
CA PRO A 13 6.87 -15.27 1.67
C PRO A 13 6.99 -15.41 0.15
N PRO A 14 6.53 -14.40 -0.61
CA PRO A 14 6.63 -14.44 -2.06
C PRO A 14 8.08 -14.29 -2.53
N ASP A 15 8.39 -14.91 -3.66
CA ASP A 15 9.58 -14.63 -4.47
C ASP A 15 9.14 -13.90 -5.76
N PHE A 16 9.48 -12.62 -5.84
CA PHE A 16 9.17 -11.78 -7.00
C PHE A 16 10.22 -11.84 -8.11
N THR A 17 11.17 -12.77 -8.04
CA THR A 17 12.11 -13.04 -9.13
C THR A 17 11.33 -13.49 -10.37
N LEU A 18 11.53 -12.80 -11.48
CA LEU A 18 10.94 -13.18 -12.76
C LEU A 18 11.50 -14.55 -13.21
N PRO A 19 10.65 -15.55 -13.49
CA PRO A 19 11.11 -16.84 -14.02
C PRO A 19 11.81 -16.71 -15.37
N ARG A 20 11.35 -15.74 -16.17
CA ARG A 20 11.90 -15.37 -17.47
C ARG A 20 11.61 -13.90 -17.76
N PRO A 21 12.45 -13.19 -18.56
CA PRO A 21 12.22 -11.79 -18.91
C PRO A 21 10.84 -11.57 -19.50
N ASN A 22 10.23 -10.42 -19.21
CA ASN A 22 8.98 -10.00 -19.81
C ASN A 22 9.17 -9.82 -21.32
N PRO A 23 8.48 -10.60 -22.17
CA PRO A 23 8.67 -10.53 -23.62
C PRO A 23 8.11 -9.24 -24.22
N ASN A 24 7.26 -8.51 -23.50
CA ASN A 24 6.57 -7.32 -23.99
C ASN A 24 6.44 -6.23 -22.90
N PRO A 25 7.56 -5.66 -22.40
CA PRO A 25 7.56 -4.70 -21.29
C PRO A 25 6.90 -3.37 -21.63
N GLN A 26 6.57 -3.12 -22.90
CA GLN A 26 5.81 -1.94 -23.35
C GLN A 26 4.29 -2.15 -23.28
N ARG A 27 3.82 -3.38 -23.05
CA ARG A 27 2.39 -3.76 -23.13
C ARG A 27 1.85 -4.28 -21.81
N MET A 28 2.71 -4.95 -21.05
CA MET A 28 2.39 -5.63 -19.79
C MET A 28 3.47 -5.31 -18.78
N THR A 29 3.08 -5.14 -17.52
CA THR A 29 4.00 -4.92 -16.41
C THR A 29 4.73 -6.22 -16.04
N ASP A 30 5.89 -6.11 -15.41
CA ASP A 30 6.63 -7.28 -14.92
C ASP A 30 5.85 -8.06 -13.86
N ALA A 31 5.06 -7.37 -13.02
CA ALA A 31 4.20 -8.03 -12.04
C ALA A 31 3.12 -8.91 -12.70
N LEU A 32 2.42 -8.41 -13.72
CA LEU A 32 1.44 -9.22 -14.44
C LEU A 32 2.13 -10.36 -15.19
N TRP A 33 3.29 -10.11 -15.80
CA TRP A 33 4.06 -11.17 -16.45
C TRP A 33 4.53 -12.26 -15.47
N TRP A 34 4.94 -11.86 -14.27
CA TRP A 34 5.27 -12.78 -13.19
C TRP A 34 4.08 -13.69 -12.86
N LEU A 35 2.87 -13.13 -12.71
CA LEU A 35 1.65 -13.91 -12.46
C LEU A 35 1.37 -14.90 -13.60
N VAL A 36 1.52 -14.47 -14.86
CA VAL A 36 1.35 -15.33 -16.04
C VAL A 36 2.30 -16.53 -15.96
N CYS A 37 3.58 -16.31 -15.69
CA CYS A 37 4.56 -17.39 -15.58
C CYS A 37 4.23 -18.33 -14.41
N MET A 38 3.77 -17.80 -13.28
CA MET A 38 3.39 -18.60 -12.12
C MET A 38 2.15 -19.46 -12.40
N ARG A 39 1.17 -18.94 -13.13
CA ARG A 39 -0.02 -19.70 -13.56
C ARG A 39 0.34 -20.83 -14.51
N GLU A 40 1.19 -20.58 -15.50
CA GLU A 40 1.71 -21.64 -16.36
C GLU A 40 2.44 -22.73 -15.55
N ALA A 41 3.19 -22.35 -14.50
CA ALA A 41 3.87 -23.30 -13.62
C ALA A 41 2.94 -24.08 -12.68
N LEU A 42 1.71 -23.62 -12.44
CA LEU A 42 0.68 -24.41 -11.72
C LEU A 42 0.21 -25.60 -12.55
N GLU A 43 0.06 -25.42 -13.86
CA GLU A 43 -0.44 -26.43 -14.80
C GLU A 43 0.40 -26.48 -16.09
N PRO A 44 1.67 -26.93 -16.04
CA PRO A 44 2.63 -26.78 -17.14
C PRO A 44 2.27 -27.57 -18.40
N GLU A 45 1.53 -28.67 -18.25
CA GLU A 45 1.12 -29.52 -19.37
C GLU A 45 -0.28 -29.19 -19.89
N LYS A 46 -1.13 -28.59 -19.03
CA LYS A 46 -2.56 -28.41 -19.28
C LYS A 46 -2.95 -26.97 -19.57
N SER A 47 -2.11 -26.00 -19.23
CA SER A 47 -2.43 -24.59 -19.41
C SER A 47 -1.36 -23.82 -20.16
N GLU A 48 -1.73 -22.65 -20.65
CA GLU A 48 -0.84 -21.71 -21.30
C GLU A 48 -1.34 -20.26 -21.16
N ASN A 49 -0.44 -19.30 -21.39
CA ASN A 49 -0.82 -17.91 -21.56
C ASN A 49 -1.69 -17.73 -22.83
N GLY A 50 -3.00 -17.51 -22.64
CA GLY A 50 -3.96 -17.22 -23.71
C GLY A 50 -3.86 -15.80 -24.25
N GLY A 51 -3.17 -14.92 -23.53
CA GLY A 51 -2.87 -13.55 -23.94
C GLY A 51 -3.24 -12.51 -22.88
N THR A 52 -2.58 -11.35 -22.97
CA THR A 52 -2.86 -10.21 -22.09
C THR A 52 -3.26 -8.96 -22.87
N LEU A 53 -3.04 -8.91 -24.18
CA LEU A 53 -3.37 -7.78 -25.05
C LEU A 53 -4.32 -8.20 -26.18
N ALA A 54 -5.44 -7.49 -26.26
CA ALA A 54 -6.31 -7.44 -27.42
C ALA A 54 -6.77 -5.99 -27.57
N LEU A 55 -6.56 -5.38 -28.73
CA LEU A 55 -6.87 -3.97 -28.99
C LEU A 55 -8.38 -3.74 -29.21
N LYS A 56 -9.18 -4.19 -28.24
CA LYS A 56 -10.63 -3.97 -28.13
C LYS A 56 -10.92 -3.16 -26.86
N PRO A 57 -12.04 -2.42 -26.79
CA PRO A 57 -12.48 -1.81 -25.54
C PRO A 57 -12.50 -2.84 -24.40
N GLY A 58 -12.01 -2.49 -23.21
CA GLY A 58 -11.90 -3.40 -22.07
C GLY A 58 -10.49 -3.49 -21.45
N TYR A 59 -10.34 -4.39 -20.47
CA TYR A 59 -9.11 -4.61 -19.69
C TYR A 59 -7.94 -5.17 -20.52
N HIS A 60 -8.22 -5.80 -21.65
CA HIS A 60 -7.20 -6.25 -22.61
C HIS A 60 -6.52 -5.13 -23.40
N SER A 61 -6.97 -3.88 -23.28
CA SER A 61 -6.36 -2.73 -23.95
C SER A 61 -5.71 -1.78 -22.95
N TYR A 62 -4.99 -0.78 -23.46
CA TYR A 62 -4.39 0.27 -22.66
C TYR A 62 -5.46 1.25 -22.20
N GLY A 63 -5.39 1.73 -20.96
CA GLY A 63 -6.35 2.71 -20.44
C GLY A 63 -6.44 3.99 -21.30
N SER A 64 -5.33 4.41 -21.89
CA SER A 64 -5.25 5.57 -22.79
C SER A 64 -6.00 5.39 -24.12
N ARG A 65 -6.37 4.16 -24.50
CA ARG A 65 -7.10 3.85 -25.73
C ARG A 65 -8.58 3.62 -25.50
N LEU A 66 -9.02 3.70 -24.25
CA LEU A 66 -10.41 3.45 -23.90
C LEU A 66 -11.21 4.74 -23.93
N PRO A 67 -12.40 4.73 -24.54
CA PRO A 67 -13.33 5.84 -24.41
C PRO A 67 -13.72 6.02 -22.94
N ASP A 68 -13.56 7.24 -22.42
CA ASP A 68 -14.02 7.60 -21.09
C ASP A 68 -15.53 7.87 -21.14
N HIS A 69 -16.33 6.96 -20.58
CA HIS A 69 -17.79 7.10 -20.48
C HIS A 69 -18.27 7.80 -19.19
N GLY A 70 -17.34 8.39 -18.43
CA GLY A 70 -17.61 8.94 -17.10
C GLY A 70 -18.06 7.86 -16.10
N LEU A 71 -18.92 8.24 -15.16
CA LEU A 71 -19.62 7.32 -14.25
C LEU A 71 -20.90 6.71 -14.87
N GLY A 72 -21.15 6.98 -16.17
CA GLY A 72 -22.39 6.62 -16.88
C GLY A 72 -22.57 5.12 -17.14
N ASP A 73 -23.77 4.76 -17.63
CA ASP A 73 -24.37 3.41 -17.80
C ASP A 73 -23.45 2.22 -17.51
N SER A 74 -23.84 1.42 -16.51
CA SER A 74 -23.14 0.21 -16.07
C SER A 74 -23.01 -0.86 -17.15
N ARG A 75 -23.59 -0.68 -18.34
CA ARG A 75 -23.53 -1.54 -19.54
C ARG A 75 -22.55 -1.05 -20.60
N THR A 76 -21.93 0.12 -20.42
CA THR A 76 -20.89 0.69 -21.30
C THR A 76 -19.50 0.53 -20.65
N ASP A 77 -18.43 0.42 -21.45
CA ASP A 77 -17.11 -0.15 -21.10
C ASP A 77 -16.66 -0.02 -19.62
N HIS A 78 -16.61 -1.15 -18.91
CA HIS A 78 -16.40 -1.20 -17.46
C HIS A 78 -14.96 -0.91 -17.02
N SER A 79 -14.00 -0.93 -17.95
CA SER A 79 -12.57 -1.03 -17.60
C SER A 79 -11.86 0.27 -17.22
N ILE A 80 -12.53 1.43 -17.39
CA ILE A 80 -12.06 2.72 -16.86
C ILE A 80 -13.20 3.54 -16.25
N ARG A 81 -14.40 3.00 -16.03
CA ARG A 81 -15.53 3.79 -15.49
C ARG A 81 -15.31 4.22 -14.04
N ARG A 82 -14.60 3.40 -13.26
CA ARG A 82 -14.39 3.65 -11.83
C ARG A 82 -13.17 4.54 -11.63
N ALA A 83 -13.28 5.52 -10.72
CA ALA A 83 -12.18 6.41 -10.39
C ALA A 83 -10.89 5.66 -10.01
N PRO A 84 -10.92 4.57 -9.19
CA PRO A 84 -9.74 3.76 -8.93
C PRO A 84 -9.01 3.25 -10.19
N ASP A 85 -9.72 2.84 -11.23
CA ASP A 85 -9.08 2.35 -12.47
C ASP A 85 -8.42 3.44 -13.32
N ARG A 86 -8.60 4.72 -12.96
CA ARG A 86 -7.95 5.89 -13.59
C ARG A 86 -6.77 6.43 -12.79
N THR A 87 -6.30 5.68 -11.79
CA THR A 87 -5.23 6.11 -10.88
C THR A 87 -3.98 5.23 -11.00
N GLY A 88 -2.89 5.72 -10.41
CA GLY A 88 -1.61 5.01 -10.40
C GLY A 88 -0.81 5.16 -11.70
N PRO A 89 0.42 4.63 -11.74
CA PRO A 89 1.32 4.82 -12.87
C PRO A 89 1.04 3.89 -14.05
N TRP A 90 0.28 2.79 -13.84
CA TRP A 90 0.16 1.72 -14.84
C TRP A 90 -1.09 1.81 -15.71
N TRP A 91 -2.15 2.46 -15.23
CA TRP A 91 -3.48 2.31 -15.82
C TRP A 91 -3.56 2.73 -17.31
N LYS A 92 -2.81 3.77 -17.70
CA LYS A 92 -2.86 4.34 -19.06
C LYS A 92 -2.17 3.47 -20.11
N ASN A 93 -1.07 2.82 -19.74
CA ASN A 93 -0.08 2.34 -20.72
C ASN A 93 0.03 0.82 -20.77
N PHE A 94 -0.58 0.12 -19.82
CA PHE A 94 -0.50 -1.33 -19.72
C PHE A 94 -1.87 -1.97 -19.85
N THR A 95 -1.88 -3.20 -20.34
CA THR A 95 -3.05 -4.06 -20.25
C THR A 95 -3.22 -4.55 -18.82
N SER A 96 -4.44 -4.92 -18.49
CA SER A 96 -4.85 -5.30 -17.14
C SER A 96 -5.80 -6.48 -17.17
N ALA A 97 -5.62 -7.37 -18.15
CA ALA A 97 -6.31 -8.66 -18.23
C ALA A 97 -5.34 -9.78 -18.57
N HIS A 98 -5.72 -11.00 -18.21
CA HIS A 98 -5.06 -12.23 -18.62
C HIS A 98 -6.10 -13.30 -18.93
N ASP A 99 -5.99 -13.88 -20.12
CA ASP A 99 -6.68 -15.09 -20.48
C ASP A 99 -5.80 -16.29 -20.13
N TRP A 100 -6.18 -17.05 -19.11
CA TRP A 100 -5.50 -18.29 -18.76
C TRP A 100 -6.17 -19.46 -19.47
N THR A 101 -5.53 -19.99 -20.52
CA THR A 101 -6.10 -21.03 -21.38
C THR A 101 -5.85 -22.42 -20.82
N PHE A 102 -6.87 -23.27 -20.86
CA PHE A 102 -6.82 -24.68 -20.42
C PHE A 102 -7.04 -25.61 -21.62
N ARG A 103 -5.99 -26.34 -22.02
CA ARG A 103 -5.96 -27.21 -23.21
C ARG A 103 -6.90 -28.41 -23.09
N ASP A 104 -7.12 -28.90 -21.89
CA ASP A 104 -8.09 -29.95 -21.61
C ASP A 104 -9.53 -29.45 -21.74
N ALA A 105 -9.80 -28.22 -21.32
CA ALA A 105 -11.11 -27.58 -21.52
C ALA A 105 -11.46 -27.38 -23.01
N GLN A 106 -10.48 -27.08 -23.87
CA GLN A 106 -10.68 -27.06 -25.33
C GLN A 106 -11.14 -28.42 -25.90
N ARG A 107 -10.90 -29.51 -25.17
CA ARG A 107 -11.32 -30.89 -25.51
C ARG A 107 -12.59 -31.32 -24.78
N GLY A 108 -13.23 -30.40 -24.04
CA GLY A 108 -14.44 -30.66 -23.27
C GLY A 108 -14.19 -31.24 -21.87
N ASP A 109 -12.95 -31.26 -21.38
CA ASP A 109 -12.63 -31.62 -19.99
C ASP A 109 -12.40 -30.36 -19.16
N TYR A 110 -13.46 -29.87 -18.53
CA TYR A 110 -13.45 -28.61 -17.79
C TYR A 110 -12.93 -28.73 -16.35
N ARG A 111 -12.46 -29.91 -15.92
CA ARG A 111 -12.07 -30.13 -14.51
C ARG A 111 -10.97 -29.19 -14.03
N THR A 112 -9.99 -28.88 -14.88
CA THR A 112 -8.87 -28.02 -14.50
C THR A 112 -9.29 -26.55 -14.42
N ILE A 113 -10.00 -26.02 -15.42
CA ILE A 113 -10.54 -24.65 -15.36
C ILE A 113 -11.52 -24.51 -14.18
N SER A 114 -12.42 -25.49 -13.98
CA SER A 114 -13.36 -25.56 -12.87
C SER A 114 -12.66 -25.43 -11.52
N LEU A 115 -11.53 -26.11 -11.31
CA LEU A 115 -10.76 -26.03 -10.07
C LEU A 115 -10.34 -24.58 -9.76
N TYR A 116 -9.76 -23.88 -10.73
CA TYR A 116 -9.22 -22.54 -10.51
C TYR A 116 -10.30 -21.47 -10.47
N THR A 117 -11.35 -21.57 -11.30
CA THR A 117 -12.49 -20.65 -11.22
C THR A 117 -13.23 -20.81 -9.89
N LYS A 118 -13.49 -22.06 -9.43
CA LYS A 118 -14.10 -22.29 -8.11
C LYS A 118 -13.32 -21.64 -6.97
N ARG A 119 -11.98 -21.76 -6.98
CA ARG A 119 -11.12 -21.12 -5.96
C ARG A 119 -11.33 -19.61 -5.91
N LEU A 120 -11.31 -18.96 -7.07
CA LEU A 120 -11.50 -17.52 -7.17
C LEU A 120 -12.90 -17.07 -6.75
N ILE A 121 -13.94 -17.72 -7.27
CA ILE A 121 -15.33 -17.41 -6.93
C ILE A 121 -15.62 -17.66 -5.44
N THR A 122 -15.02 -18.70 -4.86
CA THR A 122 -15.13 -18.95 -3.41
C THR A 122 -14.49 -17.83 -2.61
N ALA A 123 -13.29 -17.38 -2.97
CA ALA A 123 -12.64 -16.24 -2.33
C ALA A 123 -13.45 -14.95 -2.50
N MET A 124 -14.02 -14.72 -3.69
CA MET A 124 -14.86 -13.54 -3.97
C MET A 124 -16.16 -13.51 -3.16
N ARG A 125 -16.74 -14.68 -2.86
CA ARG A 125 -17.94 -14.81 -2.03
C ARG A 125 -17.66 -14.75 -0.54
N ASP A 126 -16.41 -14.94 -0.12
CA ASP A 126 -16.01 -14.89 1.29
C ASP A 126 -15.86 -13.43 1.74
N PRO A 127 -16.72 -12.92 2.64
CA PRO A 127 -16.63 -11.53 3.09
C PRO A 127 -15.34 -11.23 3.89
N ASP A 128 -14.66 -12.25 4.41
CA ASP A 128 -13.43 -12.11 5.18
C ASP A 128 -12.17 -12.20 4.30
N ASP A 129 -12.28 -12.67 3.06
CA ASP A 129 -11.18 -12.71 2.10
C ASP A 129 -11.08 -11.40 1.31
N LEU A 130 -10.22 -10.50 1.76
CA LEU A 130 -10.04 -9.20 1.11
C LEU A 130 -9.20 -9.26 -0.18
N ARG A 131 -8.62 -10.44 -0.53
CA ARG A 131 -7.73 -10.56 -1.70
C ARG A 131 -8.43 -10.19 -3.00
N PRO A 132 -9.67 -10.65 -3.30
CA PRO A 132 -10.28 -10.37 -4.59
C PRO A 132 -10.66 -8.91 -4.78
N ASP A 133 -11.19 -8.26 -3.74
CA ASP A 133 -11.62 -6.86 -3.77
C ASP A 133 -10.47 -5.90 -4.07
N ASP A 134 -9.24 -6.25 -3.67
CA ASP A 134 -8.05 -5.44 -3.94
C ASP A 134 -7.49 -5.62 -5.35
N VAL A 135 -7.84 -6.72 -6.03
CA VAL A 135 -7.12 -7.19 -7.22
C VAL A 135 -8.01 -7.17 -8.46
N TYR A 136 -9.21 -7.72 -8.37
CA TYR A 136 -10.05 -7.99 -9.53
C TYR A 136 -11.05 -6.86 -9.75
N ALA A 137 -11.31 -6.61 -11.03
CA ALA A 137 -12.55 -6.01 -11.47
C ALA A 137 -13.56 -7.13 -11.68
N TYR A 138 -13.31 -8.06 -12.60
CA TYR A 138 -14.17 -9.23 -12.78
C TYR A 138 -13.38 -10.44 -13.28
N THR A 139 -14.02 -11.60 -13.23
CA THR A 139 -13.54 -12.85 -13.83
C THR A 139 -14.68 -13.55 -14.57
N LEU A 140 -14.34 -14.27 -15.63
CA LEU A 140 -15.24 -15.15 -16.39
C LEU A 140 -14.54 -16.50 -16.62
N GLY A 141 -15.27 -17.60 -16.51
CA GLY A 141 -14.72 -18.93 -16.76
C GLY A 141 -15.76 -20.05 -16.71
N GLN A 142 -15.32 -21.19 -16.20
CA GLN A 142 -16.18 -22.36 -15.90
C GLN A 142 -16.00 -22.69 -14.43
N ILE A 143 -17.06 -22.70 -13.62
CA ILE A 143 -17.01 -23.22 -12.26
C ILE A 143 -17.36 -24.70 -12.21
N ASP A 144 -17.95 -25.32 -13.22
CA ASP A 144 -18.19 -26.77 -13.19
C ASP A 144 -17.85 -27.48 -14.52
N ASN A 145 -18.55 -28.56 -14.85
CA ASN A 145 -18.28 -29.39 -16.03
C ASN A 145 -19.34 -29.22 -17.13
N ASP A 146 -20.17 -28.19 -17.08
CA ASP A 146 -21.12 -27.88 -18.14
C ASP A 146 -20.52 -26.97 -19.24
N ARG A 147 -21.33 -26.16 -19.92
CA ARG A 147 -20.87 -25.21 -20.95
C ARG A 147 -21.38 -23.79 -20.67
N VAL A 148 -21.88 -23.56 -19.47
CA VAL A 148 -22.43 -22.29 -19.01
C VAL A 148 -21.27 -21.47 -18.48
N ILE A 149 -21.05 -20.29 -19.03
CA ILE A 149 -20.01 -19.39 -18.57
C ILE A 149 -20.51 -18.70 -17.30
N GLU A 150 -19.76 -18.84 -16.23
CA GLU A 150 -20.00 -18.14 -14.98
C GLU A 150 -18.91 -17.12 -14.72
N GLY A 151 -19.26 -16.12 -13.92
CA GLY A 151 -18.40 -15.02 -13.63
C GLY A 151 -18.73 -14.39 -12.29
N TYR A 152 -17.88 -13.45 -11.93
CA TYR A 152 -18.08 -12.61 -10.77
C TYR A 152 -17.43 -11.28 -11.02
N ASN A 153 -18.13 -10.22 -10.65
CA ASN A 153 -17.70 -8.86 -10.91
C ASN A 153 -17.49 -8.05 -9.63
N GLU A 154 -17.03 -6.82 -9.79
CA GLU A 154 -16.69 -5.91 -8.70
C GLU A 154 -17.91 -5.33 -7.96
N TYR A 155 -19.12 -5.78 -8.29
CA TYR A 155 -20.36 -5.52 -7.58
C TYR A 155 -20.85 -6.70 -6.74
N ARG A 156 -20.09 -7.80 -6.75
CA ARG A 156 -20.44 -9.04 -6.07
C ARG A 156 -21.63 -9.77 -6.69
N ASP A 157 -21.92 -9.47 -7.94
CA ASP A 157 -22.91 -10.20 -8.73
C ASP A 157 -22.29 -11.52 -9.21
N ASP A 158 -23.02 -12.62 -9.01
CA ASP A 158 -22.59 -13.98 -9.37
C ASP A 158 -23.35 -14.55 -10.58
N ASP A 159 -24.08 -13.68 -11.29
CA ASP A 159 -24.78 -13.97 -12.55
C ASP A 159 -24.07 -13.39 -13.78
N GLU A 160 -22.84 -12.89 -13.61
CA GLU A 160 -22.01 -12.40 -14.71
C GLU A 160 -21.77 -13.55 -15.70
N THR A 161 -22.14 -13.35 -16.95
CA THR A 161 -22.00 -14.34 -18.02
C THR A 161 -21.57 -13.66 -19.31
N SER A 162 -21.18 -14.46 -20.31
CA SER A 162 -20.74 -13.93 -21.59
C SER A 162 -21.32 -14.72 -22.75
N GLY A 163 -21.77 -14.01 -23.78
CA GLY A 163 -22.07 -14.61 -25.08
C GLY A 163 -20.81 -15.09 -25.82
N ASP A 164 -19.62 -14.68 -25.37
CA ASP A 164 -18.36 -15.16 -25.90
C ASP A 164 -18.06 -16.56 -25.36
N THR A 165 -18.41 -17.57 -26.16
CA THR A 165 -18.21 -18.99 -25.86
C THR A 165 -16.75 -19.39 -25.64
N THR A 166 -15.79 -18.53 -25.96
CA THR A 166 -14.37 -18.85 -25.74
C THR A 166 -13.99 -18.94 -24.26
N HIS A 167 -14.75 -18.29 -23.37
CA HIS A 167 -14.59 -18.42 -21.91
C HIS A 167 -14.91 -19.83 -21.36
N THR A 168 -15.43 -20.73 -22.20
CA THR A 168 -15.57 -22.15 -21.81
C THR A 168 -14.22 -22.86 -21.67
N TRP A 169 -13.16 -22.36 -22.31
CA TRP A 169 -11.84 -23.02 -22.31
C TRP A 169 -10.68 -22.15 -21.84
N HIS A 170 -10.93 -20.89 -21.49
CA HIS A 170 -9.98 -20.06 -20.76
C HIS A 170 -10.70 -19.30 -19.64
N ARG A 171 -9.99 -19.03 -18.55
CA ARG A 171 -10.46 -18.11 -17.51
C ARG A 171 -9.95 -16.71 -17.85
N HIS A 172 -10.88 -15.78 -18.07
CA HIS A 172 -10.57 -14.38 -18.29
C HIS A 172 -10.56 -13.64 -16.96
N ASP A 173 -9.41 -13.11 -16.57
CA ASP A 173 -9.26 -12.32 -15.35
C ASP A 173 -9.00 -10.86 -15.71
N SER A 174 -9.88 -9.96 -15.29
CA SER A 174 -9.69 -8.52 -15.38
C SER A 174 -9.21 -7.96 -14.04
N PHE A 175 -8.00 -7.42 -14.03
CA PHE A 175 -7.35 -6.83 -12.86
C PHE A 175 -7.60 -5.33 -12.81
N ARG A 176 -7.73 -4.77 -11.61
CA ARG A 176 -7.80 -3.32 -11.43
C ARG A 176 -6.58 -2.65 -12.03
N ARG A 177 -6.80 -1.61 -12.84
CA ARG A 177 -5.72 -1.00 -13.62
C ARG A 177 -4.66 -0.32 -12.77
N ALA A 178 -5.07 0.21 -11.62
CA ALA A 178 -4.19 0.90 -10.68
C ALA A 178 -3.20 -0.03 -9.97
N ILE A 179 -3.37 -1.36 -10.03
CA ILE A 179 -2.54 -2.33 -9.30
C ILE A 179 -1.82 -3.34 -10.19
N VAL A 180 -2.01 -3.29 -11.52
CA VAL A 180 -1.46 -4.30 -12.44
C VAL A 180 0.07 -4.36 -12.42
N GLY A 181 0.77 -3.30 -12.01
CA GLY A 181 2.23 -3.32 -11.83
C GLY A 181 2.70 -3.68 -10.41
N SER A 182 1.80 -4.10 -9.52
CA SER A 182 2.11 -4.40 -8.13
C SER A 182 2.28 -5.90 -7.90
N PHE A 183 3.53 -6.33 -7.66
CA PHE A 183 3.85 -7.71 -7.28
C PHE A 183 3.05 -8.21 -6.06
N PRO A 184 2.90 -7.45 -4.95
CA PRO A 184 2.05 -7.86 -3.83
C PRO A 184 0.58 -8.13 -4.21
N HIS A 185 0.01 -7.40 -5.17
CA HIS A 185 -1.36 -7.65 -5.62
C HIS A 185 -1.44 -8.88 -6.54
N MET A 186 -0.44 -9.09 -7.38
CA MET A 186 -0.34 -10.31 -8.18
C MET A 186 -0.10 -11.55 -7.30
N TRP A 187 0.57 -11.40 -6.16
CA TRP A 187 0.70 -12.45 -5.15
C TRP A 187 -0.65 -12.86 -4.55
N LYS A 188 -1.51 -11.88 -4.22
CA LYS A 188 -2.89 -12.15 -3.77
C LYS A 188 -3.63 -13.04 -4.79
N ALA A 189 -3.61 -12.68 -6.07
CA ALA A 189 -4.19 -13.48 -7.16
C ALA A 189 -3.61 -14.90 -7.20
N LEU A 190 -2.29 -15.04 -7.16
CA LEU A 190 -1.65 -16.34 -7.26
C LEU A 190 -1.98 -17.24 -6.06
N THR A 191 -2.01 -16.71 -4.83
CA THR A 191 -2.32 -17.53 -3.65
C THR A 191 -3.76 -18.06 -3.66
N ILE A 192 -4.71 -17.31 -4.25
CA ILE A 192 -6.05 -17.83 -4.53
C ILE A 192 -5.95 -19.01 -5.50
N ASP A 193 -5.21 -18.84 -6.61
CA ASP A 193 -5.02 -19.90 -7.61
C ASP A 193 -4.31 -21.13 -7.02
N MET A 194 -3.37 -20.96 -6.09
CA MET A 194 -2.71 -22.05 -5.35
C MET A 194 -3.64 -22.77 -4.36
N GLY A 195 -4.85 -22.24 -4.12
CA GLY A 195 -5.80 -22.77 -3.15
C GLY A 195 -5.40 -22.51 -1.70
N TRP A 196 -4.71 -21.40 -1.44
CA TRP A 196 -4.42 -20.93 -0.10
C TRP A 196 -5.64 -20.22 0.49
N THR A 197 -5.84 -20.42 1.79
CA THR A 197 -6.75 -19.65 2.62
C THR A 197 -6.27 -18.22 2.78
N TYR A 198 -7.18 -17.32 3.19
CA TYR A 198 -6.84 -15.94 3.50
C TYR A 198 -5.77 -15.84 4.62
N VAL A 199 -5.88 -16.67 5.66
CA VAL A 199 -4.92 -16.73 6.78
C VAL A 199 -3.52 -17.13 6.30
N GLU A 200 -3.40 -18.15 5.44
CA GLU A 200 -2.10 -18.56 4.88
C GLU A 200 -1.49 -17.43 4.03
N TRP A 201 -2.31 -16.69 3.27
CA TRP A 201 -1.82 -15.50 2.56
C TRP A 201 -1.36 -14.41 3.54
N GLN A 202 -2.12 -14.12 4.60
CA GLN A 202 -1.72 -13.13 5.62
C GLN A 202 -0.38 -13.50 6.27
N GLN A 203 -0.16 -14.78 6.57
CA GLN A 203 1.12 -15.26 7.10
C GLN A 203 2.28 -15.01 6.12
N SER A 204 2.05 -15.18 4.82
CA SER A 204 3.10 -14.96 3.80
C SER A 204 3.51 -13.51 3.61
N ILE A 205 2.67 -12.56 4.02
CA ILE A 205 2.97 -11.12 3.96
C ILE A 205 3.23 -10.52 5.33
N ALA A 206 3.03 -11.29 6.40
CA ALA A 206 3.44 -10.87 7.72
C ALA A 206 4.93 -10.55 7.65
N PRO A 207 5.39 -9.44 8.27
CA PRO A 207 6.81 -9.23 8.44
C PRO A 207 7.36 -10.51 9.01
N GLN A 208 8.19 -11.22 8.22
CA GLN A 208 8.91 -12.33 8.79
C GLN A 208 9.67 -11.69 9.94
N GLN A 209 9.35 -12.11 11.17
CA GLN A 209 10.30 -11.95 12.25
C GLN A 209 11.48 -12.77 11.76
N GLN A 210 12.37 -12.09 11.06
CA GLN A 210 13.56 -12.68 10.53
C GLN A 210 14.35 -13.01 11.80
N GLU A 211 14.21 -14.25 12.26
CA GLU A 211 15.06 -14.84 13.29
C GLU A 211 16.47 -15.11 12.71
N ASP A 212 16.91 -14.34 11.72
CA ASP A 212 18.29 -14.37 11.26
C ASP A 212 19.08 -13.37 12.11
N ASP A 213 19.97 -13.91 12.94
CA ASP A 213 20.99 -13.20 13.72
C ASP A 213 20.47 -12.15 14.71
N THR A 214 19.42 -12.50 15.45
CA THR A 214 19.08 -11.74 16.64
C THR A 214 20.12 -11.99 17.72
N MET A 215 21.15 -11.14 17.70
CA MET A 215 21.70 -10.61 18.93
C MET A 215 20.54 -10.41 19.90
N THR A 216 20.49 -11.24 20.94
CA THR A 216 19.47 -11.17 21.97
C THR A 216 19.43 -9.76 22.52
N LYS A 217 18.29 -9.35 23.09
CA LYS A 217 18.20 -8.05 23.77
C LYS A 217 19.36 -7.82 24.73
N ASP A 218 19.82 -8.85 25.43
CA ASP A 218 20.94 -8.75 26.37
C ASP A 218 22.29 -8.60 25.66
N GLU A 219 22.51 -9.28 24.54
CA GLU A 219 23.71 -9.08 23.71
C GLU A 219 23.73 -7.68 23.08
N PHE A 220 22.58 -7.16 22.66
CA PHE A 220 22.46 -5.79 22.13
C PHE A 220 22.69 -4.74 23.20
N LEU A 221 22.10 -4.93 24.38
CA LEU A 221 22.36 -4.07 25.54
C LEU A 221 23.82 -4.16 26.02
N THR A 222 24.49 -5.29 25.78
CA THR A 222 25.92 -5.47 26.10
C THR A 222 26.80 -4.75 25.08
N LEU A 223 26.51 -4.85 23.78
CA LEU A 223 27.18 -4.08 22.72
C LEU A 223 26.97 -2.58 22.87
N LEU A 224 25.79 -2.15 23.30
CA LEU A 224 25.53 -0.74 23.62
C LEU A 224 26.31 -0.23 24.83
N LYS A 225 27.02 -1.07 25.61
CA LYS A 225 27.94 -0.59 26.67
C LYS A 225 29.35 -0.32 26.15
N ASP A 226 29.71 -0.89 25.00
CA ASP A 226 31.00 -0.70 24.35
C ASP A 226 31.15 0.74 23.85
N THR A 227 32.27 1.38 24.18
CA THR A 227 32.51 2.80 23.87
C THR A 227 32.68 3.04 22.37
N ASP A 228 33.29 2.11 21.64
CA ASP A 228 33.54 2.23 20.21
C ASP A 228 32.24 2.01 19.42
N VAL A 229 31.40 1.09 19.86
CA VAL A 229 30.06 0.88 19.29
C VAL A 229 29.19 2.12 19.50
N LYS A 230 29.22 2.73 20.69
CA LYS A 230 28.50 4.00 20.94
C LYS A 230 29.00 5.12 20.03
N ALA A 231 30.32 5.24 19.86
CA ALA A 231 30.92 6.25 18.99
C ALA A 231 30.52 6.04 17.52
N ALA A 232 30.58 4.80 17.03
CA ALA A 232 30.17 4.43 15.68
C ALA A 232 28.68 4.67 15.44
N LEU A 233 27.81 4.34 16.42
CA LEU A 233 26.37 4.60 16.34
C LEU A 233 26.08 6.10 16.33
N ALA A 234 26.74 6.88 17.19
CA ALA A 234 26.62 8.33 17.21
C ALA A 234 27.09 8.95 15.88
N ALA A 235 28.16 8.42 15.29
CA ALA A 235 28.63 8.84 13.98
C ALA A 235 27.68 8.48 12.84
N ALA A 236 27.10 7.28 12.86
CA ALA A 236 26.14 6.85 11.85
C ALA A 236 24.83 7.65 11.91
N VAL A 237 24.30 7.87 13.12
CA VAL A 237 23.00 8.52 13.34
C VAL A 237 23.09 10.03 13.19
N PHE A 238 24.14 10.65 13.76
CA PHE A 238 24.24 12.10 13.83
C PHE A 238 25.28 12.70 12.88
N ARG A 239 26.03 11.87 12.14
CA ARG A 239 27.15 12.31 11.26
C ARG A 239 28.19 13.14 11.99
N THR A 240 28.45 12.84 13.26
CA THR A 240 29.44 13.52 14.10
C THR A 240 30.50 12.53 14.58
N ASP A 241 31.66 13.01 15.00
CA ASP A 241 32.73 12.21 15.61
C ASP A 241 32.45 11.85 17.09
N GLY A 242 31.17 11.73 17.46
CA GLY A 242 30.73 11.45 18.84
C GLY A 242 30.46 12.69 19.68
N VAL A 243 30.49 13.89 19.08
CA VAL A 243 30.26 15.15 19.77
C VAL A 243 29.18 15.95 19.04
N LEU A 244 28.06 16.20 19.71
CA LEU A 244 26.98 17.05 19.19
C LEU A 244 27.15 18.46 19.72
N GLY A 245 27.10 19.48 18.86
CA GLY A 245 27.09 20.87 19.31
C GLY A 245 25.89 21.12 20.22
N ALA A 246 26.15 21.63 21.43
CA ALA A 246 25.07 22.03 22.33
C ALA A 246 24.39 23.32 21.80
N PRO A 247 23.07 23.49 21.97
CA PRO A 247 22.40 24.74 21.66
C PRO A 247 23.01 25.92 22.41
N ALA A 248 23.01 27.09 21.78
CA ALA A 248 23.51 28.32 22.38
C ALA A 248 22.86 28.58 23.74
N GLY A 249 23.67 28.94 24.73
CA GLY A 249 23.22 29.19 26.10
C GLY A 249 23.08 27.96 27.00
N SER A 250 23.35 26.74 26.49
CA SER A 250 23.43 25.53 27.32
C SER A 250 24.52 25.67 28.40
N LYS A 251 24.26 25.12 29.60
CA LYS A 251 25.19 25.14 30.72
C LYS A 251 25.36 23.76 31.37
N ASN A 252 26.54 23.51 31.91
CA ASN A 252 26.83 22.36 32.76
C ASN A 252 26.21 22.55 34.17
N PRO A 253 26.13 21.50 35.01
CA PRO A 253 25.59 21.61 36.37
C PRO A 253 26.34 22.61 37.28
N ASP A 254 27.61 22.90 36.97
CA ASP A 254 28.44 23.91 37.63
C ASP A 254 28.23 25.34 37.06
N ASN A 255 27.25 25.50 36.17
CA ASN A 255 26.89 26.75 35.49
C ASN A 255 27.91 27.24 34.43
N SER A 256 28.93 26.44 34.07
CA SER A 256 29.84 26.77 32.97
C SER A 256 29.11 26.63 31.61
N PRO A 257 29.53 27.36 30.55
CA PRO A 257 29.02 27.13 29.21
C PRO A 257 29.22 25.67 28.79
N ASN A 258 28.17 25.05 28.28
CA ASN A 258 28.22 23.73 27.69
C ASN A 258 28.24 23.88 26.17
N THR A 259 29.35 23.54 25.54
CA THR A 259 29.53 23.61 24.07
C THR A 259 29.18 22.30 23.38
N HIS A 260 29.03 21.19 24.12
CA HIS A 260 28.83 19.87 23.53
C HIS A 260 27.84 19.01 24.33
N TRP A 261 26.86 18.43 23.67
CA TRP A 261 26.00 17.42 24.25
C TRP A 261 26.58 16.03 24.04
N SER A 262 26.46 15.19 25.07
CA SER A 262 26.56 13.75 24.90
C SER A 262 25.37 13.25 24.06
N ALA A 263 25.52 12.10 23.40
CA ALA A 263 24.41 11.45 22.70
C ALA A 263 23.21 11.19 23.65
N GLU A 264 23.48 10.89 24.93
CA GLU A 264 22.45 10.71 25.96
C GLU A 264 21.68 12.01 26.25
N SER A 265 22.40 13.13 26.43
CA SER A 265 21.78 14.44 26.64
C SER A 265 20.95 14.90 25.45
N TYR A 266 21.42 14.62 24.22
CA TYR A 266 20.70 14.94 22.99
C TYR A 266 19.43 14.10 22.83
N ILE A 267 19.52 12.78 23.04
CA ILE A 267 18.35 11.89 22.96
C ILE A 267 17.34 12.23 24.06
N ALA A 268 17.78 12.52 25.28
CA ALA A 268 16.91 12.96 26.37
C ALA A 268 16.20 14.28 26.02
N ASN A 269 16.91 15.22 25.40
CA ASN A 269 16.31 16.48 24.96
C ASN A 269 15.27 16.27 23.85
N ILE A 270 15.58 15.48 22.81
CA ILE A 270 14.61 15.14 21.76
C ILE A 270 13.40 14.41 22.34
N TYR A 271 13.61 13.46 23.24
CA TYR A 271 12.55 12.72 23.88
C TYR A 271 11.63 13.65 24.69
N ASN A 272 12.20 14.54 25.49
CA ASN A 272 11.45 15.54 26.25
C ASN A 272 10.71 16.52 25.33
N ALA A 273 11.34 16.99 24.24
CA ALA A 273 10.70 17.83 23.24
C ALA A 273 9.53 17.09 22.54
N THR A 274 9.69 15.79 22.28
CA THR A 274 8.65 14.94 21.68
C THR A 274 7.50 14.68 22.65
N ILE A 275 7.79 14.48 23.95
CA ILE A 275 6.75 14.40 24.99
C ILE A 275 5.98 15.71 25.07
N ALA A 276 6.68 16.85 25.11
CA ALA A 276 6.05 18.16 25.10
C ALA A 276 5.16 18.34 23.86
N ALA A 277 5.67 17.99 22.67
CA ALA A 277 4.92 18.00 21.41
C ALA A 277 3.67 17.09 21.44
N ARG A 278 3.76 15.89 22.03
CA ARG A 278 2.59 15.01 22.24
C ARG A 278 1.57 15.63 23.20
N GLY A 279 2.03 16.30 24.26
CA GLY A 279 1.17 17.07 25.15
C GLY A 279 0.43 18.17 24.39
N TYR A 280 1.12 18.92 23.53
CA TYR A 280 0.51 19.94 22.68
C TYR A 280 -0.47 19.36 21.66
N ALA A 281 -0.15 18.23 21.02
CA ALA A 281 -1.06 17.54 20.10
C ALA A 281 -2.32 17.03 20.80
N GLY A 282 -2.19 16.48 22.01
CA GLY A 282 -3.33 16.07 22.84
C GLY A 282 -4.23 17.25 23.22
N ASN A 283 -3.63 18.39 23.59
CA ASN A 283 -4.37 19.62 23.89
C ASN A 283 -5.08 20.19 22.65
N ALA A 284 -4.44 20.14 21.47
CA ALA A 284 -5.05 20.55 20.20
C ALA A 284 -6.23 19.64 19.83
N GLN A 285 -6.08 18.32 19.99
CA GLN A 285 -7.15 17.35 19.74
C GLN A 285 -8.33 17.54 20.71
N ALA A 286 -8.07 17.85 21.98
CA ALA A 286 -9.10 18.19 22.96
C ALA A 286 -9.83 19.50 22.59
N GLY A 287 -9.10 20.51 22.12
CA GLY A 287 -9.68 21.76 21.61
C GLY A 287 -10.57 21.53 20.39
N ILE A 288 -10.11 20.75 19.41
CA ILE A 288 -10.88 20.36 18.22
C ILE A 288 -12.15 19.59 18.63
N ALA A 289 -12.04 18.63 19.55
CA ALA A 289 -13.19 17.85 20.03
C ALA A 289 -14.20 18.66 20.84
N ALA A 290 -13.76 19.71 21.54
CA ALA A 290 -14.64 20.64 22.24
C ALA A 290 -15.43 21.53 21.26
N VAL A 291 -14.79 21.94 20.17
CA VAL A 291 -15.37 22.81 19.14
C VAL A 291 -16.32 22.04 18.22
N ALA A 292 -16.00 20.77 17.92
CA ALA A 292 -16.83 19.87 17.11
C ALA A 292 -18.20 19.55 17.74
N LYS A 293 -18.44 19.93 18.99
CA LYS A 293 -19.71 19.73 19.72
C LYS A 293 -20.63 20.96 19.69
N LEU A 294 -20.22 22.06 19.05
CA LEU A 294 -21.02 23.27 18.94
C LEU A 294 -21.70 23.32 17.58
N ASP A 295 -23.02 23.57 17.54
CA ASP A 295 -23.82 23.62 16.31
C ASP A 295 -23.44 24.78 15.37
N PHE A 296 -22.69 25.77 15.87
CA PHE A 296 -22.04 26.83 15.10
C PHE A 296 -20.64 27.08 15.66
N VAL A 297 -19.62 27.11 14.80
CA VAL A 297 -18.25 27.44 15.19
C VAL A 297 -18.15 28.94 15.44
N ASP A 298 -18.10 29.37 16.70
CA ASP A 298 -17.69 30.73 17.04
C ASP A 298 -16.19 30.87 16.77
N GLU A 299 -15.87 31.43 15.60
CA GLU A 299 -14.50 31.61 15.11
C GLU A 299 -13.64 32.47 16.05
N LYS A 300 -14.25 33.43 16.77
CA LYS A 300 -13.53 34.23 17.77
C LYS A 300 -13.21 33.40 19.00
N ALA A 301 -14.14 32.57 19.46
CA ALA A 301 -13.89 31.66 20.58
C ALA A 301 -12.86 30.59 20.22
N LEU A 302 -12.88 30.06 18.99
CA LEU A 302 -11.90 29.08 18.49
C LEU A 302 -10.50 29.68 18.40
N ALA A 303 -10.36 30.88 17.80
CA ALA A 303 -9.09 31.58 17.73
C ALA A 303 -8.54 31.93 19.11
N ALA A 304 -9.41 32.37 20.05
CA ALA A 304 -9.02 32.65 21.43
C ALA A 304 -8.59 31.38 22.20
N ALA A 305 -9.23 30.24 21.93
CA ALA A 305 -8.89 28.96 22.57
C ALA A 305 -7.57 28.36 22.03
N LEU A 306 -7.29 28.52 20.74
CA LEU A 306 -6.08 27.99 20.11
C LEU A 306 -4.85 28.91 20.24
N ALA A 307 -5.06 30.23 20.39
CA ALA A 307 -3.98 31.21 20.44
C ALA A 307 -2.90 30.92 21.50
N PRO A 308 -3.21 30.55 22.76
CA PRO A 308 -2.18 30.27 23.76
C PRO A 308 -1.34 29.02 23.42
N THR A 309 -1.97 28.00 22.83
CA THR A 309 -1.31 26.73 22.48
C THR A 309 -0.41 26.90 21.25
N VAL A 310 -0.89 27.63 20.24
CA VAL A 310 -0.11 27.89 19.02
C VAL A 310 1.01 28.89 19.29
N ALA A 311 0.77 29.94 20.08
CA ALA A 311 1.82 30.90 20.44
C ALA A 311 2.96 30.22 21.23
N ALA A 312 2.65 29.38 22.22
CA ALA A 312 3.68 28.67 22.99
C ALA A 312 4.50 27.69 22.12
N ALA A 313 3.85 26.98 21.20
CA ALA A 313 4.52 26.05 20.30
C ALA A 313 5.40 26.78 19.27
N VAL A 314 4.93 27.89 18.71
CA VAL A 314 5.66 28.62 17.67
C VAL A 314 6.79 29.47 18.26
N ILE A 315 6.61 30.10 19.43
CA ILE A 315 7.68 30.85 20.12
C ILE A 315 8.86 29.92 20.47
N GLY A 316 8.61 28.67 20.84
CA GLY A 316 9.68 27.69 21.10
C GLY A 316 10.40 27.18 19.84
N MET A 317 9.87 27.46 18.65
CA MET A 317 10.44 27.04 17.36
C MET A 317 11.05 28.20 16.56
N LEU A 318 10.90 29.45 17.04
CA LEU A 318 11.53 30.60 16.41
C LEU A 318 13.06 30.55 16.60
N PRO A 319 13.85 30.89 15.57
CA PRO A 319 15.28 31.09 15.69
C PRO A 319 15.61 32.09 16.82
N ALA A 320 16.67 31.82 17.58
CA ALA A 320 17.04 32.60 18.76
C ALA A 320 17.46 34.06 18.47
N ASP A 321 17.50 34.47 17.20
CA ASP A 321 17.82 35.82 16.71
C ASP A 321 16.56 36.60 16.23
N ARG A 322 15.35 36.06 16.45
CA ARG A 322 14.07 36.67 16.09
C ARG A 322 13.33 37.25 17.29
N ASP A 323 13.98 38.19 17.97
CA ASP A 323 13.43 38.97 19.08
C ASP A 323 12.45 40.07 18.60
N ASP A 324 12.35 40.24 17.28
CA ASP A 324 11.63 41.30 16.58
C ASP A 324 10.13 41.02 16.39
N ILE A 325 9.67 39.79 16.66
CA ILE A 325 8.25 39.40 16.55
C ILE A 325 7.64 39.31 17.94
N SER A 326 6.71 40.20 18.24
CA SER A 326 5.92 40.13 19.47
C SER A 326 4.92 38.96 19.45
N ALA A 327 4.54 38.48 20.64
CA ALA A 327 3.51 37.45 20.77
C ALA A 327 2.18 37.87 20.10
N ASP A 328 1.85 39.16 20.13
CA ASP A 328 0.64 39.73 19.52
C ASP A 328 0.70 39.71 17.99
N GLU A 329 1.86 39.96 17.39
CA GLU A 329 2.07 39.87 15.93
C GLU A 329 1.96 38.43 15.44
N LEU A 330 2.53 37.48 16.20
CA LEU A 330 2.47 36.06 15.88
C LEU A 330 1.03 35.52 15.97
N GLN A 331 0.31 35.89 17.04
CA GLN A 331 -1.10 35.56 17.20
C GLN A 331 -1.96 36.13 16.06
N SER A 332 -1.67 37.37 15.63
CA SER A 332 -2.36 38.03 14.52
C SER A 332 -2.09 37.32 13.19
N ALA A 333 -0.85 36.89 12.92
CA ALA A 333 -0.48 36.17 11.71
C ALA A 333 -1.15 34.79 11.61
N VAL A 334 -1.17 34.02 12.71
CA VAL A 334 -1.85 32.72 12.77
C VAL A 334 -3.36 32.88 12.57
N THR A 335 -3.96 33.87 13.21
CA THR A 335 -5.39 34.19 13.03
C THR A 335 -5.71 34.55 11.58
N GLY A 336 -4.82 35.29 10.92
CA GLY A 336 -4.93 35.63 9.49
C GLY A 336 -4.87 34.40 8.59
N ALA A 337 -3.87 33.54 8.77
CA ALA A 337 -3.70 32.32 7.97
C ALA A 337 -4.89 31.36 8.08
N LEU A 338 -5.45 31.20 9.28
CA LEU A 338 -6.65 30.38 9.49
C LEU A 338 -7.87 30.94 8.75
N ARG A 339 -8.02 32.26 8.67
CA ARG A 339 -9.10 32.89 7.89
C ARG A 339 -8.94 32.70 6.39
N GLU A 340 -7.71 32.80 5.88
CA GLU A 340 -7.43 32.57 4.45
C GLU A 340 -7.71 31.13 4.03
N MET A 341 -7.34 30.14 4.86
CA MET A 341 -7.63 28.72 4.59
C MET A 341 -9.11 28.39 4.55
N LEU A 342 -9.96 29.15 5.26
CA LEU A 342 -11.41 28.96 5.27
C LEU A 342 -12.13 29.67 4.11
N ALA A 343 -11.45 30.61 3.45
CA ALA A 343 -11.98 31.35 2.31
C ALA A 343 -11.65 30.71 0.95
N ALA A 344 -10.80 29.67 0.93
CA ALA A 344 -10.36 28.92 -0.25
C ALA A 344 -11.19 27.63 -0.44
#